data_AF-A0A6D2I0H1-F1
#
_entry.id   AF-A0A6D2I0H1-F1
#
_cell.length_a   1.000
_cell.length_b   1.000
_cell.length_c   1.000
_cell.angle_alpha   90.00
_cell.angle_beta   90.00
_cell.angle_gamma   90.00
#
_symmetry.space_group_name_H-M   'P 1'
#
loop_
_entity.id
_entity.type
_entity.pdbx_description
1 polymer ?
#
loop_
_entity_poly.entity_id
_entity_poly.type
_entity_poly.pdbx_seq_one_letter_code
_entity_poly.pdbx_strand_id
1 'polypeptide(L)'
;MASRNATVSLPLPHYSNHRLKLTCASLSPPVWKQSRRVISVTFLLSRFLLLPNDAMAAGSLIDKYVKRKKLDPLDAYVPPVILAQLQIQDLEKFLNVEKPEFEACRSVLRSGPASSLRVNIRAVAQYASDAGNSGTATDDVDRCLRALEEMDSLFLRASRKDPNATVDRMKSQLGTALTALDSLLQTVPPQVLDRGKAMVEVYRSPPSEQDTETDSSEIQQLQSIL
;
A
#
# COMPACT_ATOMS: atom_id res chain seq x y z
N MET A 1 -41.90 -69.75 22.70
CA MET A 1 -41.76 -68.30 22.98
C MET A 1 -41.01 -67.70 21.79
N ALA A 2 -41.68 -67.25 20.72
CA ALA A 2 -42.32 -65.93 20.55
C ALA A 2 -41.30 -64.79 20.83
N SER A 3 -41.03 -63.80 19.97
CA SER A 3 -41.82 -63.23 18.87
C SER A 3 -40.91 -62.54 17.86
N ARG A 4 -41.38 -62.53 16.61
CA ARG A 4 -41.00 -61.62 15.51
C ARG A 4 -41.25 -60.17 15.92
N ASN A 5 -40.53 -59.23 15.30
CA ASN A 5 -41.08 -57.94 14.88
C ASN A 5 -40.42 -57.50 13.58
N ALA A 6 -41.27 -57.06 12.66
CA ALA A 6 -40.97 -56.69 11.28
C ALA A 6 -41.19 -55.18 11.07
N THR A 7 -40.56 -54.68 10.01
CA THR A 7 -40.95 -53.53 9.16
C THR A 7 -40.96 -52.12 9.75
N VAL A 8 -40.23 -51.20 9.10
CA VAL A 8 -40.79 -50.12 8.26
C VAL A 8 -39.65 -49.48 7.45
N SER A 9 -39.85 -49.39 6.14
CA SER A 9 -39.02 -48.72 5.15
C SER A 9 -39.45 -47.25 5.01
N LEU A 10 -38.52 -46.33 4.72
CA LEU A 10 -38.76 -45.18 3.83
C LEU A 10 -37.39 -44.67 3.29
N PRO A 11 -37.35 -44.16 2.04
CA PRO A 11 -36.12 -44.00 1.24
C PRO A 11 -35.39 -42.68 1.52
N LEU A 12 -34.06 -42.75 1.51
CA LEU A 12 -33.18 -41.57 1.49
C LEU A 12 -33.07 -41.02 0.06
N PRO A 13 -33.07 -39.69 -0.12
CA PRO A 13 -33.03 -39.06 -1.43
C PRO A 13 -31.67 -39.26 -2.11
N HIS A 14 -31.73 -39.74 -3.34
CA HIS A 14 -30.61 -39.89 -4.27
C HIS A 14 -30.16 -38.50 -4.74
N TYR A 15 -29.26 -37.85 -4.00
CA TYR A 15 -28.65 -36.60 -4.43
C TYR A 15 -27.57 -36.87 -5.48
N SER A 16 -27.90 -36.52 -6.73
CA SER A 16 -27.04 -36.57 -7.90
C SER A 16 -25.82 -35.67 -7.73
N ASN A 17 -24.63 -36.27 -7.67
CA ASN A 17 -23.38 -35.53 -7.78
C ASN A 17 -23.10 -35.20 -9.26
N HIS A 18 -23.45 -33.99 -9.70
CA HIS A 18 -22.90 -33.45 -10.93
C HIS A 18 -21.41 -33.14 -10.74
N ARG A 19 -20.57 -34.11 -11.09
CA ARG A 19 -19.14 -33.90 -11.33
C ARG A 19 -18.97 -33.08 -12.61
N LEU A 20 -18.81 -31.77 -12.50
CA LEU A 20 -18.26 -30.97 -13.59
C LEU A 20 -16.74 -31.19 -13.63
N LYS A 21 -16.34 -32.23 -14.37
CA LYS A 21 -15.00 -32.36 -14.94
C LYS A 21 -14.86 -31.30 -16.04
N LEU A 22 -14.03 -30.29 -15.81
CA LEU A 22 -13.53 -29.43 -16.89
C LEU A 22 -12.05 -29.78 -17.07
N THR A 23 -11.79 -30.64 -18.06
CA THR A 23 -10.45 -30.92 -18.57
C THR A 23 -10.31 -30.26 -19.94
N CYS A 24 -9.11 -29.72 -20.16
CA CYS A 24 -8.66 -28.78 -21.18
C CYS A 24 -8.96 -29.13 -22.66
N ALA A 25 -9.06 -28.09 -23.49
CA ALA A 25 -8.72 -28.15 -24.90
C ALA A 25 -7.74 -27.02 -25.25
N SER A 26 -6.52 -27.43 -25.59
CA SER A 26 -5.47 -26.63 -26.22
C SER A 26 -5.84 -26.36 -27.68
N LEU A 27 -5.96 -25.09 -28.09
CA LEU A 27 -5.94 -24.74 -29.51
C LEU A 27 -4.52 -24.35 -29.92
N SER A 28 -3.96 -25.17 -30.81
CA SER A 28 -2.75 -24.91 -31.59
C SER A 28 -2.94 -23.72 -32.55
N PRO A 29 -1.86 -23.01 -32.95
CA PRO A 29 -1.95 -21.85 -33.83
C PRO A 29 -2.12 -22.27 -35.31
N PRO A 30 -2.79 -21.48 -36.15
CA PRO A 30 -2.83 -21.75 -37.56
C PRO A 30 -1.50 -21.39 -38.24
N VAL A 31 -0.95 -22.38 -38.94
CA VAL A 31 0.18 -22.28 -39.87
C VAL A 31 -0.29 -21.59 -41.14
N TRP A 32 0.24 -20.41 -41.46
CA TRP A 32 0.10 -19.85 -42.81
C TRP A 32 1.49 -19.61 -43.44
N LYS A 33 1.83 -20.45 -44.41
CA LYS A 33 3.00 -20.26 -45.29
C LYS A 33 2.72 -19.16 -46.31
N GLN A 34 3.66 -18.21 -46.37
CA GLN A 34 4.13 -17.35 -47.46
C GLN A 34 3.30 -17.23 -48.77
N SER A 35 3.05 -15.99 -49.16
CA SER A 35 3.18 -15.58 -50.56
C SER A 35 3.85 -14.20 -50.65
N ARG A 36 4.95 -14.14 -51.41
CA ARG A 36 5.72 -12.93 -51.70
C ARG A 36 4.95 -12.06 -52.70
N ARG A 37 4.68 -10.80 -52.36
CA ARG A 37 4.74 -9.67 -53.31
C ARG A 37 5.25 -8.43 -52.58
N VAL A 38 6.43 -8.00 -53.01
CA VAL A 38 7.06 -6.73 -52.63
C VAL A 38 6.36 -5.64 -53.44
N ILE A 39 5.70 -4.69 -52.78
CA ILE A 39 5.35 -3.41 -53.41
C ILE A 39 5.80 -2.32 -52.44
N SER A 40 6.90 -1.70 -52.86
CA SER A 40 7.48 -0.48 -52.31
C SER A 40 6.44 0.63 -52.31
N VAL A 41 6.02 1.08 -51.12
CA VAL A 41 5.28 2.35 -50.95
C VAL A 41 6.16 3.30 -50.12
N THR A 42 7.41 3.47 -50.54
CA THR A 42 8.21 4.64 -50.22
C THR A 42 7.86 5.72 -51.24
N PHE A 43 7.01 6.66 -50.83
CA PHE A 43 6.96 8.07 -51.24
C PHE A 43 5.56 8.55 -50.90
N LEU A 44 5.35 9.12 -49.71
CA LEU A 44 4.27 10.09 -49.40
C LEU A 44 4.32 10.61 -47.94
N LEU A 45 5.45 10.47 -47.22
CA LEU A 45 5.67 11.14 -45.92
C LEU A 45 6.65 12.32 -45.99
N SER A 46 7.16 12.67 -47.17
CA SER A 46 8.20 13.70 -47.36
C SER A 46 7.66 15.15 -47.43
N ARG A 47 6.42 15.43 -47.00
CA ARG A 47 5.83 16.78 -47.08
C ARG A 47 5.44 17.40 -45.73
N PHE A 48 5.79 16.77 -44.60
CA PHE A 48 5.54 17.32 -43.26
C PHE A 48 6.77 17.87 -42.53
N LEU A 49 7.94 17.93 -43.19
CA LEU A 49 9.19 18.44 -42.59
C LEU A 49 9.65 19.79 -43.15
N LEU A 50 8.71 20.66 -43.52
CA LEU A 50 9.00 22.05 -43.87
C LEU A 50 8.13 22.96 -43.00
N LEU A 51 8.52 23.09 -41.73
CA LEU A 51 8.12 24.22 -40.89
C LEU A 51 9.30 25.22 -40.85
N PRO A 52 9.06 26.52 -41.07
CA PRO A 52 10.10 27.54 -41.01
C PRO A 52 10.58 27.72 -39.57
N ASN A 53 11.90 27.81 -39.41
CA ASN A 53 12.57 28.27 -38.19
C ASN A 53 12.23 29.74 -37.96
N ASP A 54 11.16 30.06 -37.24
CA ASP A 54 10.95 31.38 -36.63
C ASP A 54 9.80 31.33 -35.60
N ALA A 55 10.12 30.95 -34.36
CA ALA A 55 9.40 31.35 -33.15
C ALA A 55 10.08 30.78 -31.89
N MET A 56 11.23 31.36 -31.53
CA MET A 56 11.77 31.33 -30.17
C MET A 56 10.85 32.16 -29.26
N ALA A 57 9.62 31.69 -28.99
CA ALA A 57 8.68 32.29 -28.04
C ALA A 57 7.59 31.30 -27.57
N ALA A 58 7.89 30.00 -27.53
CA ALA A 58 6.96 28.96 -27.07
C ALA A 58 7.32 28.42 -25.67
N GLY A 59 7.47 29.33 -24.70
CA GLY A 59 7.07 28.96 -23.34
C GLY A 59 5.54 28.98 -23.25
N SER A 60 4.91 28.25 -22.32
CA SER A 60 3.53 28.51 -21.81
C SER A 60 2.34 27.65 -22.30
N LEU A 61 2.51 26.48 -22.92
CA LEU A 61 1.38 25.50 -23.00
C LEU A 61 1.72 24.15 -22.38
N ILE A 62 2.87 23.57 -22.71
CA ILE A 62 3.39 22.38 -22.04
C ILE A 62 3.82 22.75 -20.61
N ASP A 63 4.46 23.90 -20.39
CA ASP A 63 4.82 24.40 -19.05
C ASP A 63 3.59 24.63 -18.15
N LYS A 64 2.46 25.05 -18.73
CA LYS A 64 1.18 25.19 -18.00
C LYS A 64 0.50 23.86 -17.68
N TYR A 65 0.69 22.83 -18.50
CA TYR A 65 0.20 21.47 -18.26
C TYR A 65 1.17 20.60 -17.43
N VAL A 66 2.47 20.95 -17.41
CA VAL A 66 3.56 20.34 -16.63
C VAL A 66 3.71 20.99 -15.25
N LYS A 67 3.01 22.11 -14.98
CA LYS A 67 2.45 22.42 -13.65
C LYS A 67 1.43 21.34 -13.17
N ARG A 68 1.58 20.08 -13.60
CA ARG A 68 1.12 18.89 -12.90
C ARG A 68 1.47 19.07 -11.42
N LYS A 69 0.46 18.86 -10.59
CA LYS A 69 0.49 18.88 -9.12
C LYS A 69 1.91 18.79 -8.58
N LYS A 70 2.54 19.94 -8.31
CA LYS A 70 3.72 19.96 -7.46
C LYS A 70 3.32 19.24 -6.18
N LEU A 71 4.16 18.32 -5.70
CA LEU A 71 3.95 17.71 -4.40
C LEU A 71 3.74 18.83 -3.36
N ASP A 72 2.90 18.55 -2.37
CA ASP A 72 2.78 19.41 -1.20
C ASP A 72 4.16 19.56 -0.56
N PRO A 73 4.47 20.66 0.13
CA PRO A 73 5.79 20.82 0.75
C PRO A 73 6.16 19.58 1.57
N LEU A 74 7.46 19.24 1.59
CA LEU A 74 7.97 18.04 2.26
C LEU A 74 7.51 17.94 3.73
N ASP A 75 7.33 19.08 4.41
CA ASP A 75 6.77 19.19 5.76
C ASP A 75 5.38 18.52 5.91
N ALA A 76 4.60 18.38 4.84
CA ALA A 76 3.29 17.73 4.85
C ALA A 76 3.37 16.20 4.90
N TYR A 77 4.46 15.60 4.40
CA TYR A 77 4.59 14.15 4.29
C TYR A 77 5.40 13.54 5.42
N VAL A 78 6.32 14.29 6.03
CA VAL A 78 7.22 13.78 7.08
C VAL A 78 6.48 13.38 8.37
N PRO A 79 5.60 14.21 8.97
CA PRO A 79 4.90 13.84 10.20
C PRO A 79 4.03 12.56 10.05
N PRO A 80 3.24 12.39 8.97
CA PRO A 80 2.51 11.14 8.75
C PRO A 80 3.40 9.90 8.64
N VAL A 81 4.60 10.02 8.04
CA VAL A 81 5.57 8.90 7.97
C VAL A 81 6.08 8.54 9.36
N ILE A 82 6.45 9.54 10.17
CA ILE A 82 6.90 9.31 11.56
C ILE A 82 5.78 8.67 12.40
N LEU A 83 4.55 9.16 12.29
CA LEU A 83 3.40 8.57 12.98
C LEU A 83 3.17 7.11 12.57
N ALA A 84 3.26 6.81 11.27
CA ALA A 84 3.12 5.45 10.77
C ALA A 84 4.27 4.55 11.24
N GLN A 85 5.51 5.06 11.30
CA GLN A 85 6.65 4.33 11.86
C GLN A 85 6.42 3.95 13.33
N LEU A 86 5.95 4.89 14.15
CA LEU A 86 5.61 4.65 15.56
C LEU A 86 4.47 3.64 15.71
N GLN A 87 3.42 3.75 14.87
CA GLN A 87 2.31 2.80 14.85
C GLN A 87 2.78 1.38 14.46
N ILE A 88 3.68 1.27 13.48
CA ILE A 88 4.28 0.00 13.08
C ILE A 88 5.16 -0.55 14.22
N GLN A 89 5.94 0.31 14.88
CA GLN A 89 6.76 -0.08 16.03
C GLN A 89 5.92 -0.62 17.19
N ASP A 90 4.73 -0.08 17.42
CA ASP A 90 3.81 -0.59 18.44
C ASP A 90 3.41 -2.06 18.21
N LEU A 91 3.50 -2.60 16.97
CA LEU A 91 3.32 -4.03 16.66
C LEU A 91 4.29 -4.94 17.42
N GLU A 92 5.48 -4.46 17.75
CA GLU A 92 6.47 -5.23 18.51
C GLU A 92 5.89 -5.66 19.87
N LYS A 93 5.11 -4.78 20.51
CA LYS A 93 4.45 -5.04 21.79
C LYS A 93 3.44 -6.19 21.66
N PHE A 94 2.66 -6.22 20.59
CA PHE A 94 1.68 -7.28 20.34
C PHE A 94 2.35 -8.62 20.03
N LEU A 95 3.49 -8.60 19.33
CA LEU A 95 4.25 -9.81 18.97
C LEU A 95 5.06 -10.42 20.11
N ASN A 96 5.25 -9.68 21.21
CA ASN A 96 5.95 -10.17 22.40
C ASN A 96 5.03 -10.91 23.39
N VAL A 97 3.71 -10.91 23.15
CA VAL A 97 2.73 -11.64 23.97
C VAL A 97 2.76 -13.13 23.60
N GLU A 98 2.54 -14.01 24.58
CA GLU A 98 2.54 -15.48 24.38
C GLU A 98 1.57 -15.94 23.28
N LYS A 99 0.42 -15.26 23.18
CA LYS A 99 -0.58 -15.51 22.14
C LYS A 99 -0.97 -14.20 21.45
N PRO A 100 -0.26 -13.79 20.38
CA PRO A 100 -0.55 -12.56 19.67
C PRO A 100 -1.91 -12.61 18.96
N GLU A 101 -2.64 -11.50 18.99
CA GLU A 101 -3.88 -11.32 18.22
C GLU A 101 -3.56 -10.85 16.80
N PHE A 102 -3.33 -11.80 15.89
CA PHE A 102 -2.87 -11.49 14.53
C PHE A 102 -3.87 -10.66 13.71
N GLU A 103 -5.19 -10.82 13.91
CA GLU A 103 -6.18 -9.96 13.23
C GLU A 103 -6.13 -8.50 13.74
N ALA A 104 -5.85 -8.28 15.02
CA ALA A 104 -5.64 -6.94 15.56
C ALA A 104 -4.37 -6.30 14.97
N CYS A 105 -3.28 -7.07 14.85
CA CYS A 105 -2.05 -6.63 14.18
C CYS A 105 -2.30 -6.20 12.73
N ARG A 106 -3.17 -6.92 12.00
CA ARG A 106 -3.59 -6.56 10.63
C ARG A 106 -4.43 -5.30 10.58
N SER A 107 -5.27 -5.08 11.59
CA SER A 107 -6.06 -3.85 11.71
C SER A 107 -5.13 -2.64 11.88
N VAL A 108 -4.09 -2.76 12.70
CA VAL A 108 -3.07 -1.71 12.88
C VAL A 108 -2.38 -1.36 11.55
N LEU A 109 -2.02 -2.33 10.71
CA LEU A 109 -1.41 -2.04 9.40
C LEU A 109 -2.35 -1.39 8.38
N ARG A 110 -3.67 -1.49 8.57
CA ARG A 110 -4.68 -1.02 7.60
C ARG A 110 -5.41 0.25 8.02
N SER A 111 -5.12 0.78 9.18
CA SER A 111 -5.83 1.93 9.75
C SER A 111 -4.85 3.03 10.17
N GLY A 112 -5.39 4.21 10.46
CA GLY A 112 -4.60 5.34 10.95
C GLY A 112 -3.49 5.78 9.98
N PRO A 113 -2.38 6.33 10.50
CA PRO A 113 -1.22 6.75 9.70
C PRO A 113 -0.69 5.67 8.75
N ALA A 114 -0.62 4.41 9.18
CA ALA A 114 -0.12 3.29 8.38
C ALA A 114 -0.89 3.08 7.06
N SER A 115 -2.21 3.34 7.06
CA SER A 115 -3.05 3.19 5.86
C SER A 115 -2.66 4.13 4.71
N SER A 116 -2.09 5.29 5.05
CA SER A 116 -1.65 6.32 4.10
C SER A 116 -0.15 6.26 3.79
N LEU A 117 0.60 5.42 4.50
CA LEU A 117 2.06 5.36 4.49
C LEU A 117 2.64 5.29 3.08
N ARG A 118 2.09 4.41 2.22
CA ARG A 118 2.56 4.20 0.84
C ARG A 118 2.60 5.50 0.02
N VAL A 119 1.61 6.37 0.17
CA VAL A 119 1.56 7.63 -0.57
C VAL A 119 2.60 8.60 -0.01
N ASN A 120 2.68 8.70 1.32
CA ASN A 120 3.60 9.62 1.99
C ASN A 120 5.07 9.26 1.74
N ILE A 121 5.46 7.99 1.89
CA ILE A 121 6.87 7.58 1.67
C ILE A 121 7.31 7.72 0.22
N ARG A 122 6.40 7.57 -0.75
CA ARG A 122 6.70 7.81 -2.17
C ARG A 122 6.92 9.28 -2.45
N ALA A 123 6.18 10.17 -1.80
CA ALA A 123 6.42 11.61 -1.90
C ALA A 123 7.78 11.98 -1.29
N VAL A 124 8.13 11.44 -0.12
CA VAL A 124 9.46 11.64 0.51
C VAL A 124 10.58 11.14 -0.41
N ALA A 125 10.44 9.95 -1.00
CA ALA A 125 11.43 9.42 -1.94
C ALA A 125 11.56 10.26 -3.22
N GLN A 126 10.48 10.88 -3.70
CA GLN A 126 10.54 11.81 -4.82
C GLN A 126 11.36 13.07 -4.45
N TYR A 127 11.13 13.64 -3.27
CA TYR A 127 11.92 14.76 -2.77
C TYR A 127 13.40 14.41 -2.62
N ALA A 128 13.70 13.22 -2.10
CA ALA A 128 15.06 12.72 -2.01
C ALA A 128 15.70 12.55 -3.39
N SER A 129 14.94 12.06 -4.38
CA SER A 129 15.39 11.91 -5.77
C SER A 129 15.71 13.25 -6.41
N ASP A 130 14.84 14.25 -6.22
CA ASP A 130 15.04 15.61 -6.73
C ASP A 130 16.29 16.28 -6.10
N ALA A 131 16.67 15.86 -4.89
CA ALA A 131 17.89 16.29 -4.20
C ALA A 131 19.15 15.47 -4.54
N GLY A 132 19.06 14.46 -5.41
CA GLY A 132 20.19 13.64 -5.88
C GLY A 132 20.33 12.26 -5.21
N ASN A 133 19.44 11.89 -4.29
CA ASN A 133 19.46 10.61 -3.56
C ASN A 133 18.52 9.55 -4.17
N SER A 134 18.44 9.48 -5.50
CA SER A 134 17.35 8.78 -6.19
C SER A 134 17.32 7.26 -5.99
N GLY A 135 18.45 6.57 -6.11
CA GLY A 135 18.47 5.10 -6.02
C GLY A 135 18.17 4.57 -4.61
N THR A 136 18.79 5.15 -3.59
CA THR A 136 18.65 4.66 -2.21
C THR A 136 17.25 4.88 -1.67
N ALA A 137 16.65 6.05 -1.91
CA ALA A 137 15.33 6.36 -1.39
C ALA A 137 14.21 5.52 -2.03
N THR A 138 14.31 5.23 -3.33
CA THR A 138 13.34 4.34 -3.99
C THR A 138 13.48 2.89 -3.55
N ASP A 139 14.72 2.42 -3.36
CA ASP A 139 15.00 1.07 -2.88
C ASP A 139 14.50 0.87 -1.44
N ASP A 140 14.64 1.88 -0.58
CA ASP A 140 14.11 1.86 0.78
C ASP A 140 12.57 1.80 0.80
N VAL A 141 11.89 2.56 -0.07
CA VAL A 141 10.43 2.47 -0.23
C VAL A 141 10.01 1.06 -0.65
N ASP A 142 10.67 0.49 -1.66
CA ASP A 142 10.35 -0.85 -2.15
C ASP A 142 10.60 -1.93 -1.09
N ARG A 143 11.72 -1.84 -0.36
CA ARG A 143 12.04 -2.73 0.75
C ARG A 143 11.01 -2.63 1.87
N CYS A 144 10.62 -1.42 2.25
CA CYS A 144 9.59 -1.17 3.27
C CYS A 144 8.24 -1.79 2.87
N LEU A 145 7.73 -1.47 1.69
CA LEU A 145 6.41 -1.95 1.23
C LEU A 145 6.38 -3.47 1.09
N ARG A 146 7.43 -4.08 0.52
CA ARG A 146 7.53 -5.54 0.43
C ARG A 146 7.53 -6.21 1.80
N ALA A 147 8.26 -5.64 2.77
CA ALA A 147 8.30 -6.18 4.12
C ALA A 147 6.93 -6.08 4.83
N LEU A 148 6.23 -4.96 4.69
CA LEU A 148 4.88 -4.79 5.24
C LEU A 148 3.85 -5.72 4.58
N GLU A 149 3.94 -5.94 3.27
CA GLU A 149 3.08 -6.88 2.54
C GLU A 149 3.33 -8.34 2.98
N GLU A 150 4.59 -8.76 3.12
CA GLU A 150 4.92 -10.10 3.62
C GLU A 150 4.50 -10.27 5.08
N MET A 151 4.67 -9.23 5.91
CA MET A 151 4.23 -9.24 7.31
C MET A 151 2.72 -9.38 7.43
N ASP A 152 1.95 -8.65 6.62
CA ASP A 152 0.48 -8.80 6.58
C ASP A 152 0.05 -10.21 6.14
N SER A 153 0.72 -10.76 5.13
CA SER A 153 0.52 -12.13 4.68
C SER A 153 0.83 -13.15 5.79
N LEU A 154 1.90 -12.93 6.58
CA LEU A 154 2.21 -13.74 7.75
C LEU A 154 1.10 -13.65 8.80
N PHE A 155 0.60 -12.45 9.13
CA PHE A 155 -0.50 -12.31 10.09
C PHE A 155 -1.76 -13.05 9.65
N LEU A 156 -2.13 -12.96 8.37
CA LEU A 156 -3.30 -13.67 7.83
C LEU A 156 -3.13 -15.20 7.90
N ARG A 157 -1.94 -15.70 7.58
CA ARG A 157 -1.64 -17.14 7.67
C ARG A 157 -1.63 -17.63 9.11
N ALA A 158 -1.06 -16.84 10.02
CA ALA A 158 -1.02 -17.14 11.43
C ALA A 158 -2.41 -17.13 12.08
N SER A 159 -3.31 -16.21 11.68
CA SER A 159 -4.71 -16.23 12.15
C SER A 159 -5.45 -17.49 11.71
N ARG A 160 -5.04 -18.09 10.59
CA ARG A 160 -5.50 -19.40 10.09
C ARG A 160 -4.74 -20.60 10.65
N LYS A 161 -3.87 -20.39 11.65
CA LYS A 161 -3.08 -21.43 12.32
C LYS A 161 -2.08 -22.16 11.41
N ASP A 162 -1.54 -21.47 10.40
CA ASP A 162 -0.46 -21.99 9.57
C ASP A 162 0.85 -22.10 10.39
N PRO A 163 1.47 -23.29 10.53
CA PRO A 163 2.71 -23.45 11.30
C PRO A 163 3.92 -22.75 10.66
N ASN A 164 3.88 -22.41 9.37
CA ASN A 164 4.99 -21.72 8.68
C ASN A 164 5.01 -20.21 8.93
N ALA A 165 3.94 -19.67 9.53
CA ALA A 165 3.80 -18.26 9.84
C ALA A 165 4.28 -17.99 11.28
N THR A 166 5.60 -18.01 11.47
CA THR A 166 6.22 -17.85 12.78
C THR A 166 6.34 -16.38 13.19
N VAL A 167 6.29 -16.13 14.51
CA VAL A 167 6.50 -14.80 15.10
C VAL A 167 7.88 -14.24 14.74
N ASP A 168 8.91 -15.08 14.68
CA ASP A 168 10.27 -14.66 14.32
C ASP A 168 10.33 -14.07 12.91
N ARG A 169 9.61 -14.66 11.95
CA ARG A 169 9.51 -14.12 10.59
C ARG A 169 8.79 -12.77 10.59
N MET A 170 7.74 -12.61 11.40
CA MET A 170 7.02 -11.34 11.53
C MET A 170 7.93 -10.25 12.12
N LYS A 171 8.67 -10.56 13.19
CA LYS A 171 9.65 -9.64 13.79
C LYS A 171 10.77 -9.27 12.83
N SER A 172 11.24 -10.21 12.02
CA SER A 172 12.23 -9.96 10.98
C SER A 172 11.70 -9.00 9.88
N GLN A 173 10.45 -9.18 9.43
CA GLN A 173 9.83 -8.26 8.48
C GLN A 173 9.57 -6.88 9.11
N LEU A 174 9.15 -6.83 10.37
CA LEU A 174 8.98 -5.60 11.13
C LEU A 174 10.29 -4.80 11.19
N GLY A 175 11.39 -5.45 11.58
CA GLY A 175 12.72 -4.82 11.62
C GLY A 175 13.18 -4.33 10.25
N THR A 176 12.91 -5.11 9.19
CA THR A 176 13.22 -4.71 7.80
C THR A 176 12.45 -3.46 7.39
N ALA A 177 11.16 -3.38 7.71
CA ALA A 177 10.32 -2.22 7.41
C ALA A 177 10.77 -0.97 8.18
N LEU A 178 11.03 -1.10 9.49
CA LEU A 178 11.48 0.01 10.33
C LEU A 178 12.85 0.55 9.88
N THR A 179 13.80 -0.33 9.60
CA THR A 179 15.15 0.06 9.12
C THR A 179 15.07 0.79 7.77
N ALA A 180 14.18 0.36 6.88
CA ALA A 180 13.97 1.02 5.59
C ALA A 180 13.31 2.41 5.76
N LEU A 181 12.36 2.55 6.69
CA LEU A 181 11.77 3.85 7.02
C LEU A 181 12.79 4.80 7.63
N ASP A 182 13.65 4.33 8.54
CA ASP A 182 14.71 5.14 9.12
C ASP A 182 15.70 5.62 8.06
N SER A 183 16.12 4.72 7.16
CA SER A 183 17.03 5.03 6.06
C SER A 183 16.41 6.07 5.11
N LEU A 184 15.11 5.94 4.81
CA LEU A 184 14.38 6.93 4.02
C LEU A 184 14.31 8.29 4.73
N LEU A 185 14.00 8.32 6.03
CA LEU A 185 13.91 9.58 6.79
C LEU A 185 15.26 10.29 6.93
N GLN A 186 16.38 9.58 6.87
CA GLN A 186 17.72 10.19 6.83
C GLN A 186 17.98 10.98 5.54
N THR A 187 17.22 10.74 4.47
CA THR A 187 17.32 11.54 3.22
C THR A 187 16.66 12.91 3.33
N VAL A 188 15.83 13.12 4.35
CA VAL A 188 15.12 14.38 4.60
C VAL A 188 16.08 15.40 5.23
N PRO A 189 16.03 16.69 4.82
CA PRO A 189 16.81 17.73 5.48
C PRO A 189 16.55 17.78 7.00
N PRO A 190 17.59 17.91 7.84
CA PRO A 190 17.45 17.77 9.29
C PRO A 190 16.45 18.76 9.89
N GLN A 191 16.41 19.99 9.37
CA GLN A 191 15.46 21.02 9.82
C GLN A 191 13.99 20.62 9.62
N VAL A 192 13.69 19.91 8.53
CA VAL A 192 12.32 19.43 8.22
C VAL A 192 12.00 18.20 9.07
N LEU A 193 12.98 17.31 9.25
CA LEU A 193 12.83 16.14 10.12
C LEU A 193 12.56 16.54 11.57
N ASP A 194 13.29 17.52 12.10
CA ASP A 194 13.13 18.01 13.48
C ASP A 194 11.77 18.68 13.69
N ARG A 195 11.31 19.49 12.72
CA ARG A 195 9.94 20.04 12.75
C ARG A 195 8.90 18.93 12.72
N GLY A 196 9.09 17.93 11.87
CA GLY A 196 8.19 16.78 11.79
C GLY A 196 8.09 16.03 13.12
N LYS A 197 9.23 15.79 13.78
CA LYS A 197 9.27 15.18 15.12
C LYS A 197 8.55 16.04 16.16
N ALA A 198 8.78 17.35 16.17
CA ALA A 198 8.08 18.25 17.09
C ALA A 198 6.56 18.23 16.90
N MET A 199 6.07 18.20 15.65
CA MET A 199 4.64 18.08 15.37
C MET A 199 4.06 16.75 15.87
N VAL A 200 4.79 15.65 15.69
CA VAL A 200 4.36 14.33 16.18
C VAL A 200 4.32 14.27 17.71
N GLU A 201 5.28 14.89 18.38
CA GLU A 201 5.32 14.96 19.84
C GLU A 201 4.08 15.69 20.39
N VAL A 202 3.73 16.84 19.80
CA VAL A 202 2.50 17.58 20.16
C VAL A 202 1.26 16.73 19.90
N TYR A 203 1.19 16.04 18.76
CA TYR A 203 0.05 15.18 18.43
C TYR A 203 -0.13 14.00 19.40
N ARG A 204 0.97 13.44 19.93
CA ARG A 204 0.95 12.28 20.83
C ARG A 204 0.83 12.66 22.31
N SER A 205 1.13 13.92 22.65
CA SER A 205 1.02 14.42 24.02
C SER A 205 -0.44 14.34 24.49
N PRO A 206 -0.71 13.90 25.73
CA PRO A 206 -2.06 13.98 26.28
C PRO A 206 -2.52 15.44 26.29
N PRO A 207 -3.80 15.73 25.96
CA PRO A 207 -4.30 17.09 26.01
C PRO A 207 -4.12 17.64 27.42
N SER A 208 -3.66 18.89 27.53
CA SER A 208 -3.59 19.55 28.82
C SER A 208 -5.01 19.73 29.36
N GLU A 209 -5.19 19.71 30.68
CA GLU A 209 -6.52 19.85 31.31
C GLU A 209 -7.26 21.12 30.79
N GLN A 210 -6.50 22.15 30.40
CA GLN A 210 -6.97 23.41 29.84
C GLN A 210 -7.55 23.30 28.41
N ASP A 211 -7.03 22.38 27.60
CA ASP A 211 -7.50 22.15 26.22
C ASP A 211 -8.83 21.37 26.22
N THR A 212 -8.97 20.41 27.13
CA THR A 212 -10.20 19.60 27.28
C THR A 212 -11.41 20.39 27.77
N GLU A 213 -11.22 21.36 28.67
CA GLU A 213 -12.31 22.21 29.14
C GLU A 213 -12.81 23.14 28.02
N THR A 214 -11.90 23.67 27.21
CA THR A 214 -12.22 24.58 26.11
C THR A 214 -12.99 23.86 25.00
N ASP A 215 -12.49 22.70 24.54
CA ASP A 215 -13.17 21.88 23.53
C ASP A 215 -14.56 21.43 24.01
N SER A 216 -14.71 21.09 25.30
CA SER A 216 -16.00 20.66 25.85
C SER A 216 -17.06 21.78 25.83
N SER A 217 -16.64 23.02 26.09
CA SER A 217 -17.51 24.20 26.06
C SER A 217 -17.94 24.54 24.63
N GLU A 218 -17.02 24.51 23.67
CA GLU A 218 -17.33 24.75 22.26
C GLU A 218 -18.25 23.67 21.67
N ILE A 219 -18.00 22.39 21.98
CA ILE A 219 -18.87 21.29 21.52
C ILE A 219 -20.29 21.44 22.10
N GLN A 220 -20.43 21.84 23.37
CA GLN A 220 -21.74 22.10 23.97
C GLN A 220 -22.45 23.29 23.31
N GLN A 221 -21.72 24.36 22.98
CA GLN A 221 -22.27 25.49 22.25
C GLN A 221 -22.74 25.09 20.84
N LEU A 222 -21.97 24.29 20.13
CA LEU A 222 -22.35 23.79 18.80
C LEU A 222 -23.57 22.85 18.85
N GLN A 223 -23.68 22.01 19.89
CA GLN A 223 -24.86 21.18 20.12
C GLN A 223 -26.12 22.00 20.42
N SER A 224 -25.98 23.18 21.03
CA SER A 224 -27.11 24.06 21.34
C SER A 224 -27.69 24.79 20.11
N ILE A 225 -26.98 24.77 18.97
CA ILE A 225 -27.38 25.42 17.71
C ILE A 225 -28.14 24.46 16.76
N LEU A 226 -28.09 23.15 17.03
CA LEU A 226 -28.79 22.09 16.28
C LEU A 226 -30.19 21.82 16.86
#